data_AF-A0A970SJ68-F1
#
_entry.id   AF-A0A970SJ68-F1
#
_cell.length_a   1.000
_cell.length_b   1.000
_cell.length_c   1.000
_cell.angle_alpha   90.00
_cell.angle_beta   90.00
_cell.angle_gamma   90.00
#
_symmetry.space_group_name_H-M   'P 1'
#
loop_
_entity.id
_entity.type
_entity.pdbx_description
1 polymer ?
#
loop_
_entity_poly.entity_id
_entity_poly.type
_entity_poly.pdbx_seq_one_letter_code
_entity_poly.pdbx_strand_id
1 'polypeptide(L)' 'MAKNKLLKTEQVQQQALLVGAKLATQDDMLSLDDSLEELELLTQTAGIEVVGHVTQNLQTPNPKTY' A
#
# COMPACT_ATOMS: atom_id res chain seq x y z
N MET A 1 11.23 -46.19 -3.36
CA MET A 1 11.77 -44.97 -2.70
C MET A 1 11.05 -43.76 -3.29
N ALA A 2 10.12 -43.14 -2.56
CA ALA A 2 9.42 -41.95 -3.03
C ALA A 2 10.41 -40.77 -3.08
N LYS A 3 10.46 -40.07 -4.22
CA LYS A 3 11.31 -38.88 -4.38
C LYS A 3 10.66 -37.72 -3.61
N ASN A 4 11.32 -37.22 -2.57
CA ASN A 4 10.88 -35.98 -1.91
C ASN A 4 10.99 -34.81 -2.90
N LYS A 5 9.85 -34.23 -3.26
CA LYS A 5 9.78 -33.02 -4.07
C LYS A 5 10.02 -31.82 -3.16
N LEU A 6 11.06 -31.04 -3.44
CA LEU A 6 11.30 -29.78 -2.73
C LEU A 6 10.20 -28.77 -3.10
N LEU A 7 9.70 -28.06 -2.09
CA LEU A 7 8.76 -26.94 -2.26
C LEU A 7 9.54 -25.64 -2.09
N LYS A 8 9.30 -24.68 -2.99
CA LYS A 8 9.91 -23.35 -2.89
C LYS A 8 9.13 -22.55 -1.83
N THR A 9 9.79 -22.21 -0.73
CA THR A 9 9.20 -21.49 0.42
C THR A 9 9.77 -20.08 0.62
N GLU A 10 10.71 -19.68 -0.25
CA GLU A 10 11.23 -18.31 -0.27
C GLU A 10 10.08 -17.34 -0.51
N GLN A 11 9.94 -16.36 0.39
CA GLN A 11 8.98 -15.29 0.17
C GLN A 11 9.49 -14.40 -0.97
N VAL A 12 8.64 -14.23 -1.98
CA VAL A 12 8.89 -13.27 -3.06
C VAL A 12 8.70 -11.88 -2.46
N GLN A 13 9.70 -11.01 -2.60
CA GLN A 13 9.57 -9.62 -2.21
C GLN A 13 8.47 -8.97 -3.04
N GLN A 14 7.40 -8.54 -2.38
CA GLN A 14 6.28 -7.90 -3.05
C GLN A 14 6.61 -6.44 -3.31
N GLN A 15 5.99 -5.88 -4.35
CA GLN A 15 6.07 -4.47 -4.68
C GLN A 15 4.73 -3.80 -4.43
N ALA A 16 4.75 -2.57 -3.90
CA ALA A 16 3.58 -1.76 -3.62
C ALA A 16 3.67 -0.37 -4.25
N LEU A 17 2.55 0.07 -4.83
CA LEU A 17 2.30 1.46 -5.20
C LEU A 17 1.34 2.03 -4.17
N LEU A 18 1.76 3.05 -3.42
CA LEU A 18 0.92 3.67 -2.40
C LEU A 18 -0.07 4.64 -3.06
N VAL A 19 -1.32 4.64 -2.62
CA VAL A 19 -2.38 5.47 -3.21
C VAL A 19 -3.00 6.34 -2.12
N GLY A 20 -2.81 7.65 -2.21
CA GLY A 20 -3.42 8.64 -1.33
C GLY A 20 -4.67 9.24 -1.96
N ALA A 21 -5.82 9.17 -1.28
CA ALA A 21 -7.05 9.82 -1.73
C ALA A 21 -7.47 10.88 -0.71
N LYS A 22 -7.39 12.17 -1.09
CA LYS A 22 -7.78 13.29 -0.23
C LYS A 22 -9.20 13.72 -0.54
N LEU A 23 -10.08 13.70 0.46
CA LEU A 23 -11.45 14.17 0.33
C LEU A 23 -11.55 15.66 0.70
N ALA A 24 -12.15 16.47 -0.16
CA ALA A 24 -12.30 17.90 0.07
C ALA A 24 -13.18 18.25 1.28
N THR A 25 -14.09 17.35 1.66
CA THR A 25 -15.07 17.57 2.73
C THR A 25 -14.64 17.03 4.08
N GLN A 26 -13.46 16.40 4.16
CA GLN A 26 -13.01 15.70 5.35
C GLN A 26 -11.86 16.45 5.99
N ASP A 27 -11.99 16.70 7.30
CA ASP A 27 -10.91 17.25 8.11
C ASP A 27 -10.18 16.09 8.76
N ASP A 28 -9.03 15.73 8.19
CA ASP A 28 -8.25 14.58 8.59
C ASP A 28 -7.31 14.94 9.76
N MET A 29 -7.12 14.00 10.68
CA MET A 29 -6.23 14.19 11.84
C MET A 29 -4.76 14.39 11.44
N LEU A 30 -4.36 13.83 10.29
CA LEU A 30 -3.03 13.92 9.71
C LEU A 30 -3.12 14.52 8.33
N SER A 31 -2.03 15.14 7.86
CA SER A 31 -1.94 15.51 6.46
C SER A 31 -1.87 14.24 5.58
N LEU A 32 -2.21 14.40 4.29
CA LEU A 32 -2.08 13.30 3.32
C LEU A 32 -0.63 12.78 3.27
N ASP A 33 0.34 13.70 3.32
CA ASP A 33 1.75 13.38 3.23
C ASP A 33 2.22 12.62 4.48
N ASP A 34 1.84 13.06 5.69
CA ASP A 34 2.16 12.34 6.93
C ASP A 34 1.54 10.93 6.95
N SER A 35 0.31 10.82 6.42
CA SER A 35 -0.39 9.52 6.31
C SER A 35 0.32 8.58 5.33
N LEU A 36 0.85 9.10 4.23
CA LEU A 36 1.60 8.33 3.24
C LEU A 36 2.98 7.93 3.76
N GLU A 37 3.65 8.80 4.52
CA GLU A 37 4.93 8.50 5.17
C GLU A 37 4.76 7.34 6.17
N GLU A 38 3.75 7.41 7.04
CA GLU A 38 3.45 6.30 7.96
C GLU A 38 3.08 5.02 7.20
N LEU A 39 2.29 5.11 6.13
CA LEU A 39 1.95 3.94 5.31
C LEU A 39 3.19 3.31 4.66
N GLU A 40 4.16 4.13 4.23
CA GLU A 40 5.43 3.65 3.71
C GLU A 40 6.21 2.88 4.79
N LEU A 41 6.31 3.42 6.02
CA LEU A 41 6.95 2.74 7.14
C LEU A 41 6.27 1.40 7.45
N LEU A 42 4.93 1.37 7.51
CA LEU A 42 4.17 0.14 7.70
C LEU A 42 4.46 -0.88 6.59
N THR A 43 4.53 -0.41 5.34
CA THR A 43 4.82 -1.26 4.17
C THR A 43 6.23 -1.85 4.23
N GLN A 44 7.22 -1.06 4.68
CA GLN A 44 8.58 -1.52 4.91
C GLN A 44 8.62 -2.59 6.02
N THR A 45 7.89 -2.41 7.13
CA THR A 45 7.81 -3.44 8.19
C THR A 45 7.18 -4.75 7.72
N ALA A 46 6.30 -4.68 6.72
CA ALA A 46 5.70 -5.85 6.08
C ALA A 46 6.64 -6.57 5.09
N GLY A 47 7.86 -6.06 4.87
CA GLY A 47 8.82 -6.63 3.92
C GLY A 47 8.46 -6.39 2.45
N ILE A 48 7.67 -5.36 2.17
CA ILE A 48 7.20 -4.99 0.83
C ILE A 48 8.03 -3.80 0.35
N GLU A 49 8.48 -3.85 -0.90
CA GLU A 49 9.19 -2.75 -1.57
C GLU A 49 8.18 -1.72 -2.08
N VAL A 50 8.28 -0.48 -1.63
CA VAL A 50 7.48 0.61 -2.19
C VAL A 50 8.16 1.12 -3.45
N VAL A 51 7.45 1.03 -4.59
CA VAL A 51 7.95 1.46 -5.90
C VAL A 51 7.48 2.85 -6.30
N GLY A 52 6.64 3.48 -5.47
CA GLY A 52 6.19 4.85 -5.63
C GLY A 52 4.89 5.15 -4.90
N HIS A 53 4.43 6.40 -5.03
CA HIS A 53 3.13 6.85 -4.56
C HIS A 53 2.36 7.59 -5.66
N VAL A 54 1.04 7.62 -5.54
CA VAL A 54 0.15 8.43 -6.37
C VAL A 54 -0.91 9.05 -5.47
N THR A 55 -1.24 10.32 -5.73
CA THR A 55 -2.26 11.04 -4.96
C THR A 55 -3.40 11.52 -5.85
N GLN A 56 -4.60 11.56 -5.29
CA GLN A 56 -5.80 12.05 -5.95
C GLN A 56 -6.61 12.91 -4.99
N ASN A 57 -7.04 14.08 -5.45
CA ASN A 57 -8.03 14.91 -4.75
C ASN A 57 -9.44 14.54 -5.25
N LEU A 58 -10.35 14.25 -4.33
CA LEU A 58 -11.72 13.85 -4.59
C LEU A 58 -12.72 14.75 -3.87
N GLN A 59 -13.87 15.00 -4.49
CA GLN A 59 -15.00 15.66 -3.83
C GLN A 59 -15.81 14.66 -3.00
N THR A 60 -16.03 13.46 -3.52
CA THR A 60 -16.71 12.34 -2.87
C THR A 60 -16.05 11.02 -3.31
N PRO A 61 -16.16 9.94 -2.52
CA PRO A 61 -15.72 8.61 -2.95
C PRO A 61 -16.40 8.18 -4.25
N ASN A 62 -15.67 7.52 -5.14
CA ASN A 62 -16.23 6.93 -6.34
C ASN A 62 -16.71 5.50 -6.03
N PRO A 63 -18.03 5.21 -6.10
CA PRO A 63 -18.60 3.92 -5.69
C PRO A 63 -18.17 2.73 -6.56
N LYS A 64 -17.47 2.97 -7.69
CA LYS A 64 -16.92 1.89 -8.52
C LYS A 64 -15.50 1.48 -8.13
N THR A 65 -14.82 2.30 -7.33
CA THR A 65 -13.38 2.14 -7.05
C THR A 65 -13.03 2.27 -5.56
N TYR A 66 -14.02 2.51 -4.70
CA TYR A 66 -13.92 2.61 -3.24
C TYR A 66 -15.20 2.06 -2.62
#